data_AF-Q9XID9-F1
#
_entry.id   AF-Q9XID9-F1
#
_cell.length_a   1.000
_cell.length_b   1.000
_cell.length_c   1.000
_cell.angle_alpha   90.00
_cell.angle_beta   90.00
_cell.angle_gamma   90.00
#
_symmetry.space_group_name_H-M   'P 1'
#
loop_
_entity.id
_entity.type
_entity.pdbx_description
1 polymer ?
#
loop_
_entity_poly.entity_id
_entity_poly.type
_entity_poly.pdbx_seq_one_letter_code
_entity_poly.pdbx_strand_id
1 'polypeptide(L)'
;MDQEAFLRERIEKAQAQLQKLRDENRVLRARQIMWGCIEGTIDVCQLGEKDLQDLSSVIDDYLDSLKSRIEYLKKNGEPSSSLPPRVLQDLNVKEDGDIPSMDGSHHQFETNRLTTITTTADACAPNITNNP
;
A
#
# COMPACT_ATOMS: atom_id res chain seq x y z
N MET A 1 11.74 -19.02 -33.26
CA MET A 1 11.13 -18.37 -32.08
C MET A 1 11.82 -18.95 -30.87
N ASP A 2 12.62 -18.17 -30.16
CA ASP A 2 13.38 -18.63 -29.00
C ASP A 2 12.47 -18.61 -27.76
N GLN A 3 12.09 -19.80 -27.29
CA GLN A 3 11.23 -19.96 -26.12
C GLN A 3 11.89 -19.40 -24.85
N GLU A 4 13.22 -19.46 -24.76
CA GLU A 4 13.96 -18.93 -23.61
C GLU A 4 13.85 -17.41 -23.56
N ALA A 5 14.05 -16.72 -24.68
CA ALA A 5 13.88 -15.28 -24.78
C ALA A 5 12.46 -14.82 -24.40
N PHE A 6 11.43 -15.52 -24.88
CA PHE A 6 10.04 -15.23 -24.54
C PHE A 6 9.76 -15.38 -23.03
N LEU A 7 10.28 -16.44 -22.39
CA LEU A 7 10.11 -16.64 -20.95
C LEU A 7 10.86 -15.58 -20.13
N ARG A 8 12.07 -15.21 -20.55
CA ARG A 8 12.86 -14.14 -19.90
C ARG A 8 12.14 -12.80 -19.94
N GLU A 9 11.62 -12.41 -21.11
CA GLU A 9 10.84 -11.16 -21.27
C GLU A 9 9.61 -11.16 -20.36
N ARG A 10 8.89 -12.28 -20.25
CA ARG A 10 7.73 -12.40 -19.37
C ARG A 10 8.10 -12.30 -17.89
N ILE A 11 9.21 -12.90 -17.46
CA ILE A 11 9.69 -12.80 -16.08
C ILE A 11 10.05 -11.34 -15.75
N GLU A 12 10.74 -10.65 -16.66
CA GLU A 12 11.11 -9.24 -16.48
C GLU A 12 9.88 -8.34 -16.36
N LYS A 13 8.88 -8.52 -17.24
CA LYS A 13 7.59 -7.81 -17.16
C LYS A 13 6.88 -8.06 -15.82
N ALA A 14 6.83 -9.31 -15.37
CA ALA A 14 6.22 -9.66 -14.09
C ALA A 14 6.97 -9.07 -12.89
N GLN A 15 8.31 -9.02 -12.93
CA GLN A 15 9.12 -8.38 -11.89
C GLN A 15 8.89 -6.87 -11.82
N ALA A 16 8.80 -6.19 -12.97
CA ALA A 16 8.48 -4.77 -13.05
C ALA A 16 7.09 -4.47 -12.46
N GLN A 17 6.09 -5.30 -12.79
CA GLN A 17 4.74 -5.18 -12.22
C GLN A 17 4.73 -5.41 -10.71
N LEU A 18 5.44 -6.43 -10.21
CA LEU A 18 5.56 -6.69 -8.78
C LEU A 18 6.20 -5.52 -8.03
N GLN A 19 7.24 -4.92 -8.60
CA GLN A 19 7.89 -3.75 -8.01
C GLN A 19 6.95 -2.55 -7.95
N LYS A 20 6.24 -2.26 -9.05
CA LYS A 20 5.20 -1.20 -9.09
C LYS A 20 4.14 -1.41 -8.00
N LEU A 21 3.59 -2.63 -7.90
CA LEU A 21 2.58 -2.96 -6.89
C LEU A 21 3.12 -2.84 -5.46
N ARG A 22 4.39 -3.19 -5.22
CA ARG A 22 5.04 -3.03 -3.93
C ARG A 22 5.14 -1.56 -3.54
N ASP A 23 5.52 -0.70 -4.47
CA ASP A 23 5.65 0.74 -4.24
C ASP A 23 4.28 1.38 -3.99
N GLU A 24 3.25 1.04 -4.78
CA GLU A 24 1.88 1.49 -4.57
C GLU A 24 1.34 1.05 -3.19
N ASN A 25 1.56 -0.21 -2.80
CA ASN A 25 1.16 -0.73 -1.49
C ASN A 25 1.88 -0.02 -0.34
N ARG A 26 3.17 0.30 -0.50
CA ARG A 26 3.93 1.05 0.50
C ARG A 26 3.29 2.41 0.76
N VAL A 27 2.97 3.15 -0.29
CA VAL A 27 2.32 4.47 -0.17
C VAL A 27 0.90 4.35 0.39
N LEU A 28 0.13 3.32 0.00
CA LEU A 28 -1.20 3.06 0.55
C LEU A 28 -1.14 2.78 2.07
N ARG A 29 -0.21 1.92 2.51
CA ARG A 29 -0.01 1.62 3.93
C ARG A 29 0.39 2.86 4.72
N ALA A 30 1.32 3.66 4.20
CA ALA A 30 1.72 4.92 4.84
C ALA A 30 0.54 5.90 4.99
N ARG A 31 -0.34 6.01 3.98
CA ARG A 31 -1.58 6.80 4.09
C ARG A 31 -2.56 6.24 5.13
N GLN A 32 -2.70 4.92 5.22
CA GLN A 32 -3.54 4.29 6.24
C GLN A 32 -3.00 4.57 7.65
N ILE A 33 -1.68 4.49 7.82
CA ILE A 33 -1.01 4.85 9.08
C ILE A 33 -1.28 6.32 9.42
N MET A 34 -1.07 7.24 8.47
CA MET A 34 -1.32 8.67 8.65
C MET A 34 -2.74 8.95 9.17
N TRP A 35 -3.76 8.37 8.54
CA TRP A 35 -5.14 8.55 8.97
C TRP A 35 -5.45 7.85 10.29
N GLY A 36 -4.92 6.65 10.51
CA GLY A 36 -5.11 5.95 11.78
C GLY A 36 -4.49 6.68 12.97
N CYS A 37 -3.36 7.37 12.78
CA CYS A 37 -2.78 8.23 13.81
C CYS A 37 -3.66 9.45 14.12
N ILE A 38 -4.31 10.04 13.10
CA ILE A 38 -5.23 11.17 13.26
C ILE A 38 -6.53 10.74 13.95
N GLU A 39 -7.04 9.56 13.61
CA GLU A 39 -8.24 8.98 14.23
C GLU A 39 -7.97 8.42 15.63
N GLY A 40 -6.70 8.30 16.03
CA GLY A 40 -6.28 7.70 17.30
C GLY A 40 -6.38 6.17 17.33
N THR A 41 -6.52 5.52 16.17
CA THR A 41 -6.58 4.05 16.04
C THR A 41 -5.20 3.40 15.93
N ILE A 42 -4.18 4.19 15.58
CA ILE A 42 -2.77 3.76 15.51
C ILE A 42 -1.94 4.62 16.45
N ASP A 43 -1.28 3.98 17.40
CA ASP A 43 -0.30 4.61 18.26
C ASP A 43 1.03 4.82 17.50
N VAL A 44 1.41 6.09 17.34
CA VAL A 44 2.66 6.50 16.66
C VAL A 44 3.89 5.86 17.32
N CYS A 45 3.84 5.61 18.64
CA CYS A 45 4.96 5.00 19.37
C CYS A 45 5.26 3.56 18.92
N GLN A 46 4.32 2.89 18.24
CA GLN A 46 4.46 1.52 17.77
C GLN A 46 5.01 1.43 16.34
N LEU A 47 5.24 2.57 15.67
CA LEU A 47 5.73 2.60 14.30
C LEU A 47 7.24 2.38 14.25
N GLY A 48 7.68 1.51 13.33
CA GLY A 48 9.10 1.29 13.07
C GLY A 48 9.71 2.41 12.24
N GLU A 49 11.05 2.48 12.20
CA GLU A 49 11.80 3.51 11.46
C GLU A 49 11.36 3.61 9.99
N LYS A 50 11.14 2.48 9.33
CA LYS A 50 10.66 2.44 7.94
C LYS A 50 9.27 3.04 7.78
N ASP A 51 8.36 2.76 8.71
CA ASP A 51 7.00 3.31 8.69
C ASP A 51 7.06 4.84 8.90
N LEU A 52 7.94 5.32 9.79
CA LEU A 52 8.16 6.75 10.03
C LEU A 52 8.74 7.46 8.79
N GLN A 53 9.72 6.85 8.12
CA GLN A 53 10.27 7.39 6.87
C GLN A 53 9.20 7.49 5.77
N ASP A 54 8.40 6.43 5.60
CA ASP A 54 7.34 6.38 4.59
C ASP A 54 6.24 7.40 4.91
N LEU A 55 5.89 7.53 6.19
CA LEU A 55 4.94 8.51 6.68
C LEU A 55 5.43 9.95 6.43
N SER A 56 6.71 10.24 6.68
CA SER A 56 7.30 11.56 6.38
C SER A 56 7.11 11.92 4.91
N SER A 57 7.46 11.00 4.00
CA SER A 57 7.32 11.24 2.56
C SER A 57 5.86 11.49 2.15
N VAL A 58 4.91 10.70 2.68
CA VAL A 58 3.49 10.84 2.35
C VAL A 58 2.89 12.15 2.90
N ILE A 59 3.35 12.60 4.07
CA ILE A 59 2.93 13.89 4.64
C ILE A 59 3.43 15.04 3.75
N ASP A 60 4.71 15.02 3.37
CA ASP A 60 5.30 16.04 2.51
C ASP A 60 4.57 16.11 1.14
N ASP A 61 4.35 14.96 0.50
CA ASP A 61 3.58 14.86 -0.76
C ASP A 61 2.17 15.44 -0.63
N TYR A 62 1.49 15.17 0.50
CA TYR A 62 0.16 15.67 0.77
C TYR A 62 0.14 17.19 0.96
N LEU A 63 1.11 17.73 1.71
CA LEU A 63 1.25 19.17 1.92
C LEU A 63 1.55 19.91 0.61
N ASP A 64 2.43 19.36 -0.24
CA ASP A 64 2.75 19.93 -1.55
C ASP A 64 1.54 19.91 -2.50
N SER A 65 0.75 18.85 -2.47
CA SER A 65 -0.52 18.77 -3.21
C SER A 65 -1.51 19.84 -2.74
N LEU A 66 -1.66 20.04 -1.43
CA LEU A 66 -2.50 21.09 -0.86
C LEU A 66 -2.01 22.49 -1.24
N LYS A 67 -0.70 22.73 -1.17
CA LYS A 67 -0.08 23.99 -1.56
C LYS A 67 -0.32 24.30 -3.03
N SER A 68 -0.13 23.31 -3.91
CA SER A 68 -0.40 23.42 -5.35
C SER A 68 -1.87 23.74 -5.62
N ARG A 69 -2.79 23.10 -4.89
CA ARG A 69 -4.22 23.39 -4.96
C ARG A 69 -4.54 24.83 -4.54
N ILE A 70 -3.95 25.30 -3.43
CA ILE A 70 -4.14 26.68 -2.96
C ILE A 70 -3.68 27.68 -4.02
N GLU A 71 -2.50 27.48 -4.61
CA GLU A 71 -1.97 28.36 -5.66
C GLU A 71 -2.82 28.33 -6.94
N TYR A 72 -3.34 27.17 -7.33
CA TYR A 72 -4.29 27.05 -8.44
C TYR A 72 -5.56 27.86 -8.18
N LEU A 73 -6.14 27.74 -6.99
CA LEU A 73 -7.37 28.45 -6.62
C LEU A 73 -7.15 29.97 -6.54
N LYS A 74 -6.00 30.43 -6.03
CA LYS A 74 -5.63 31.86 -6.02
C LYS A 74 -5.55 32.46 -7.42
N LYS A 75 -5.03 31.72 -8.40
CA LYS A 75 -4.86 32.19 -9.79
C LYS A 75 -6.18 32.23 -10.56
N ASN A 76 -7.08 31.29 -10.29
CA ASN A 76 -8.29 31.09 -11.09
C ASN A 76 -9.57 31.67 -10.47
N GLY A 77 -9.48 32.31 -9.29
CA GLY A 77 -10.56 33.17 -8.77
C GLY A 77 -11.86 32.49 -8.35
N GLU A 78 -11.97 31.16 -8.44
CA GLU A 78 -13.15 30.41 -8.03
C GLU A 78 -12.79 29.33 -7.00
N PRO A 79 -13.57 29.17 -5.91
CA PRO A 79 -13.55 27.96 -5.11
C PRO A 79 -14.18 26.85 -5.94
N SER A 80 -13.41 26.26 -6.86
CA SER A 80 -13.87 25.09 -7.59
C SER A 80 -14.02 23.96 -6.58
N SER A 81 -15.27 23.65 -6.25
CA SER A 81 -15.71 22.55 -5.39
C SER A 81 -15.29 21.17 -5.90
N SER A 82 -14.63 21.11 -7.06
CA SER A 82 -13.90 19.93 -7.52
C SER A 82 -12.64 19.73 -6.67
N LEU A 83 -12.66 18.70 -5.82
CA LEU A 83 -11.44 18.07 -5.30
C LEU A 83 -10.44 17.88 -6.47
N PRO A 84 -9.13 18.11 -6.27
CA PRO A 84 -8.14 17.66 -7.25
C PRO A 84 -8.40 16.18 -7.51
N PRO A 85 -8.18 15.67 -8.74
CA PRO A 85 -8.33 14.25 -9.01
C PRO A 85 -7.64 13.49 -7.90
N ARG A 86 -8.42 12.82 -7.04
CA ARG A 86 -7.85 11.80 -6.18
C ARG A 86 -7.19 10.86 -7.17
N VAL A 87 -5.89 10.65 -7.03
CA VAL A 87 -5.21 9.55 -7.71
C VAL A 87 -5.70 8.26 -7.04
N LEU A 88 -7.01 7.99 -7.13
CA LEU A 88 -7.51 6.65 -7.34
C LEU A 88 -7.18 6.40 -8.80
N GLN A 89 -6.00 5.84 -9.05
CA GLN A 89 -5.84 5.06 -10.27
C GLN A 89 -6.75 3.86 -10.10
N ASP A 90 -8.02 4.06 -10.45
CA ASP A 90 -8.88 2.98 -10.88
C ASP A 90 -8.06 2.18 -11.89
N LEU A 91 -7.79 0.94 -11.50
CA LEU A 91 -7.74 -0.27 -12.31
C LEU A 91 -8.11 -0.01 -13.78
N ASN A 92 -7.20 0.58 -14.54
CA ASN A 92 -7.27 0.66 -15.98
C ASN A 92 -5.92 0.22 -16.52
N VAL A 93 -5.62 -1.07 -16.27
CA VAL A 93 -4.74 -1.82 -17.15
C VAL A 93 -5.41 -1.75 -18.52
N LYS A 94 -4.91 -0.86 -19.37
CA LYS A 94 -5.17 -0.96 -20.80
C LYS A 94 -4.75 -2.36 -21.19
N GLU A 95 -5.74 -3.14 -21.60
CA GLU A 95 -5.57 -4.43 -22.25
C GLU A 95 -4.80 -4.15 -23.54
N ASP A 96 -3.47 -4.23 -23.46
CA ASP A 96 -2.58 -4.10 -24.61
C ASP A 96 -2.15 -5.51 -25.01
N GLY A 97 -2.74 -5.97 -26.12
CA GLY A 97 -2.13 -6.88 -27.10
C GLY A 97 -1.79 -8.31 -26.63
N ASP A 98 -2.60 -9.26 -27.11
CA ASP A 98 -2.20 -10.64 -27.43
C ASP A 98 -1.67 -11.52 -26.28
N ILE A 99 -2.56 -11.93 -25.37
CA ILE A 99 -2.34 -13.16 -24.58
C ILE A 99 -2.84 -14.35 -25.40
N PRO A 100 -1.98 -15.30 -25.83
CA PRO A 100 -2.44 -16.51 -26.47
C PRO A 100 -3.21 -17.35 -25.45
N SER A 101 -4.49 -17.58 -25.74
CA SER A 101 -5.35 -18.55 -25.05
C SER A 101 -4.75 -19.95 -25.20
N MET A 102 -4.14 -20.48 -24.15
CA MET A 102 -3.69 -21.88 -24.12
C MET A 102 -4.62 -22.69 -23.22
N ASP A 103 -5.52 -23.42 -23.87
CA ASP A 103 -6.19 -24.62 -23.38
C ASP A 103 -5.14 -25.63 -22.86
N GLY A 104 -5.34 -26.17 -21.66
CA GLY A 104 -4.46 -27.23 -21.15
C GLY A 104 -4.57 -27.54 -19.67
N SER A 105 -5.63 -28.28 -19.31
CA SER A 105 -5.71 -29.29 -18.23
C SER A 105 -5.22 -28.97 -16.81
N HIS A 106 -6.20 -29.01 -15.88
CA HIS A 106 -6.17 -29.67 -14.57
C HIS A 106 -4.81 -29.72 -13.82
N HIS A 107 -4.58 -28.76 -12.92
CA HIS A 107 -3.92 -29.07 -11.66
C HIS A 107 -4.52 -28.25 -10.52
N GLN A 108 -5.01 -28.96 -9.51
CA GLN A 108 -5.78 -28.44 -8.39
C GLN A 108 -4.89 -27.63 -7.45
N PHE A 109 -5.31 -26.42 -7.09
CA PHE A 109 -4.72 -25.67 -5.99
C PHE A 109 -5.44 -26.06 -4.69
N GLU A 110 -4.76 -26.80 -3.83
CA GLU A 110 -5.22 -27.04 -2.46
C GLU A 110 -5.05 -25.78 -1.62
N THR A 111 -6.16 -25.07 -1.43
CA THR A 111 -6.38 -24.08 -0.39
C THR A 111 -6.30 -24.74 1.00
N ASN A 112 -5.17 -24.61 1.68
CA ASN A 112 -5.11 -24.86 3.12
C ASN A 112 -5.32 -23.55 3.88
N ARG A 113 -6.55 -23.47 4.42
CA ARG A 113 -7.12 -22.40 5.24
C ARG A 113 -6.43 -22.35 6.59
N LEU A 114 -5.77 -21.24 6.92
CA LEU A 114 -5.31 -20.99 8.29
C LEU A 114 -6.55 -20.81 9.19
N THR A 115 -6.74 -21.78 10.08
CA THR A 115 -7.92 -21.93 10.93
C THR A 115 -7.56 -21.48 12.35
N THR A 116 -8.30 -20.49 12.83
CA THR A 116 -8.77 -20.33 14.22
C THR A 116 -7.74 -20.25 15.35
N ILE A 117 -7.46 -19.00 15.72
CA ILE A 117 -7.35 -18.44 17.08
C ILE A 117 -7.94 -19.34 18.18
N THR A 118 -7.15 -19.65 19.21
CA THR A 118 -7.49 -19.63 20.66
C THR A 118 -6.22 -20.07 21.40
N THR A 119 -5.81 -19.36 22.46
CA THR A 119 -5.44 -19.95 23.78
C THR A 119 -4.54 -19.00 24.58
N THR A 120 -5.23 -18.36 25.55
CA THR A 120 -4.84 -18.01 26.93
C THR A 120 -3.77 -16.95 27.17
N ALA A 121 -4.25 -15.92 27.87
CA ALA A 121 -3.52 -14.86 28.54
C ALA A 121 -2.36 -15.38 29.40
N ASP A 122 -1.17 -14.84 29.15
CA ASP A 122 -0.10 -14.82 30.14
C ASP A 122 -0.03 -13.40 30.72
N ALA A 123 -0.32 -13.31 32.00
CA ALA A 123 -0.44 -12.07 32.75
C ALA A 123 0.95 -11.60 33.18
N CYS A 124 1.48 -10.56 32.54
CA CYS A 124 2.67 -9.88 33.02
C CYS A 124 2.29 -8.98 34.21
N ALA A 125 2.41 -9.50 35.44
CA ALA A 125 2.28 -8.73 36.67
C ALA A 125 3.56 -7.88 36.91
N PRO A 126 3.45 -6.64 37.41
CA PRO A 126 4.61 -5.85 37.80
C PRO A 126 5.04 -6.23 39.23
N ASN A 127 6.28 -6.68 39.37
CA ASN A 127 6.93 -6.82 40.68
C ASN A 127 7.32 -5.43 41.19
N ILE A 128 6.59 -4.93 42.19
CA ILE A 128 7.04 -3.82 43.05
C ILE A 128 7.52 -4.42 44.38
N THR A 129 8.83 -4.44 44.57
CA THR A 129 9.45 -4.75 45.87
C THR A 129 9.62 -3.45 46.65
N ASN A 130 8.93 -3.36 47.78
CA ASN A 130 9.17 -2.36 48.82
C ASN A 130 10.29 -2.87 49.73
N ASN A 131 11.29 -2.03 49.99
CA ASN A 131 12.31 -2.25 51.02
C ASN A 131 11.82 -1.59 52.34
N PRO A 132 12.24 -2.06 53.54
CA PRO A 132 11.81 -1.49 54.81
C PRO A 132 12.41 -0.12 55.11
#